data_AF-A0A9P2IRG6-F1
#
_entry.id   AF-A0A9P2IRG6-F1
#
_cell.length_a   1.000
_cell.length_b   1.000
_cell.length_c   1.000
_cell.angle_alpha   90.00
_cell.angle_beta   90.00
_cell.angle_gamma   90.00
#
_symmetry.space_group_name_H-M   'P 1'
#
loop_
_entity.id
_entity.type
_entity.pdbx_description
1 polymer ?
#
loop_
_entity_poly.entity_id
_entity_poly.type
_entity_poly.pdbx_seq_one_letter_code
_entity_poly.pdbx_strand_id
1 'polypeptide(L)'
;MKNRLLILSLLVSVPAFAWQPQTGDIIFQISRSSQSKAIQLATHSDYSHTGMLVMRNKKPYIFEAVGPVKYTPLKQWIAHGEKGKYVVRRVEGGLSVEQQQKLAQTAKRYLGKPYDFSFSWSDDRQYCSEVVWKVYQNALGMRVGEQQKLKEFDLSNPLVQAKLKERYGKNIPLEETVVSPQAVFDAPQLTTVAKEWPLFSW
;
A
#
# COMPACT_ATOMS: atom_id res chain seq x y z
N MET A 1 -16.47 -54.93 -33.09
CA MET A 1 -16.37 -54.44 -31.70
C MET A 1 -15.28 -53.37 -31.66
N LYS A 2 -15.63 -52.08 -31.53
CA LYS A 2 -14.67 -50.96 -31.55
C LYS A 2 -14.37 -50.54 -30.11
N ASN A 3 -13.19 -50.88 -29.60
CA ASN A 3 -12.69 -50.40 -28.31
C ASN A 3 -12.37 -48.92 -28.40
N ARG A 4 -13.09 -48.07 -27.67
CA ARG A 4 -12.75 -46.66 -27.49
C ARG A 4 -11.78 -46.53 -26.31
N LEU A 5 -10.54 -46.16 -26.59
CA LEU A 5 -9.57 -45.73 -25.58
C LEU A 5 -10.06 -44.42 -24.94
N LEU A 6 -10.31 -44.43 -23.64
CA LEU A 6 -10.46 -43.21 -22.84
C LEU A 6 -9.07 -42.67 -22.50
N ILE A 7 -8.71 -41.54 -23.09
CA ILE A 7 -7.52 -40.78 -22.73
C ILE A 7 -7.90 -39.94 -21.50
N LEU A 8 -7.37 -40.32 -20.33
CA LEU A 8 -7.50 -39.56 -19.10
C LEU A 8 -6.46 -38.42 -19.14
N SER A 9 -6.91 -37.20 -19.43
CA SER A 9 -6.06 -36.02 -19.36
C SER A 9 -5.75 -35.69 -17.89
N LEU A 10 -4.50 -35.91 -17.48
CA LEU A 10 -4.00 -35.54 -16.17
C LEU A 10 -3.83 -34.00 -16.13
N LEU A 11 -4.77 -33.30 -15.48
CA LEU A 11 -4.62 -31.88 -15.18
C LEU A 11 -3.52 -31.70 -14.14
N VAL A 12 -2.32 -31.34 -14.59
CA VAL A 12 -1.24 -30.90 -13.70
C VAL A 12 -1.59 -29.50 -13.20
N SER A 13 -2.20 -29.40 -12.02
CA SER A 13 -2.35 -28.13 -11.32
C SER A 13 -0.97 -27.67 -10.86
N VAL A 14 -0.38 -26.69 -11.56
CA VAL A 14 0.78 -25.95 -11.03
C VAL A 14 0.32 -25.33 -9.71
N PRO A 15 0.99 -25.58 -8.57
CA PRO A 15 0.63 -24.89 -7.35
C PRO A 15 0.93 -23.41 -7.59
N ALA A 16 -0.13 -22.60 -7.69
CA ALA A 16 0.01 -21.18 -7.44
C ALA A 16 0.64 -21.08 -6.06
N PHE A 17 1.88 -20.59 -5.97
CA PHE A 17 2.51 -20.33 -4.68
C PHE A 17 1.59 -19.36 -3.94
N ALA A 18 0.81 -19.90 -3.00
CA ALA A 18 -0.04 -19.08 -2.16
C ALA A 18 0.88 -18.12 -1.41
N TRP A 19 0.73 -16.83 -1.66
CA TRP A 19 1.51 -15.81 -0.96
C TRP A 19 1.42 -16.06 0.54
N GLN A 20 2.58 -16.19 1.18
CA GLN A 20 2.70 -16.29 2.63
C GLN A 20 2.96 -14.89 3.21
N PRO A 21 1.98 -14.30 3.92
CA PRO A 21 2.14 -13.06 4.68
C PRO A 21 3.38 -13.05 5.56
N GLN A 22 4.19 -11.99 5.44
CA GLN A 22 5.31 -11.71 6.33
C GLN A 22 5.24 -10.27 6.84
N THR A 23 5.69 -10.03 8.07
CA THR A 23 5.77 -8.67 8.59
C THR A 23 6.70 -7.84 7.71
N GLY A 24 6.29 -6.64 7.34
CA GLY A 24 7.02 -5.75 6.45
C GLY A 24 6.49 -5.74 5.03
N ASP A 25 5.81 -6.79 4.55
CA ASP A 25 5.15 -6.75 3.24
C ASP A 25 4.31 -5.47 3.08
N ILE A 26 4.50 -4.73 1.99
CA ILE A 26 3.75 -3.52 1.71
C ILE A 26 2.66 -3.88 0.71
N ILE A 27 1.41 -3.62 1.10
CA ILE A 27 0.24 -3.96 0.28
C ILE A 27 -0.41 -2.68 -0.26
N PHE A 28 -0.90 -2.74 -1.49
CA PHE A 28 -1.50 -1.63 -2.21
C PHE A 28 -2.88 -2.00 -2.74
N GLN A 29 -3.80 -1.04 -2.77
CA GLN A 29 -5.15 -1.21 -3.32
C GLN A 29 -5.66 0.11 -3.93
N ILE A 30 -6.80 0.00 -4.61
CA ILE A 30 -7.63 1.16 -4.95
C ILE A 30 -8.58 1.43 -3.78
N SER A 31 -8.42 2.58 -3.13
CA SER A 31 -9.38 3.05 -2.12
C SER A 31 -10.74 3.38 -2.73
N ARG A 32 -11.82 3.18 -1.96
CA ARG A 32 -13.17 3.66 -2.30
C ARG A 32 -13.49 5.05 -1.74
N SER A 33 -12.53 5.73 -1.13
CA SER A 33 -12.72 7.08 -0.60
C SER A 33 -12.84 8.13 -1.71
N SER A 34 -13.49 9.25 -1.41
CA SER A 34 -13.74 10.33 -2.39
C SER A 34 -12.48 11.00 -2.95
N GLN A 35 -11.35 10.88 -2.25
CA GLN A 35 -10.04 11.39 -2.67
C GLN A 35 -9.25 10.40 -3.53
N SER A 36 -9.69 9.14 -3.62
CA SER A 36 -8.97 8.06 -4.33
C SER A 36 -8.62 8.44 -5.76
N LYS A 37 -9.61 8.93 -6.53
CA LYS A 37 -9.41 9.30 -7.93
C LYS A 37 -8.46 10.48 -8.10
N ALA A 38 -8.50 11.47 -7.20
CA ALA A 38 -7.58 12.60 -7.22
C ALA A 38 -6.13 12.15 -6.97
N ILE A 39 -5.93 11.23 -6.03
CA ILE A 39 -4.60 10.65 -5.76
C ILE A 39 -4.08 9.92 -7.00
N GLN A 40 -4.88 9.03 -7.58
CA GLN A 40 -4.50 8.29 -8.80
C GLN A 40 -4.08 9.22 -9.94
N LEU A 41 -4.85 10.29 -10.16
CA LEU A 41 -4.57 11.28 -11.20
C LEU A 41 -3.31 12.09 -10.89
N ALA A 42 -3.11 12.52 -9.64
CA ALA A 42 -1.95 13.33 -9.27
C ALA A 42 -0.63 12.55 -9.26
N THR A 43 -0.69 11.25 -8.97
CA THR A 43 0.48 10.38 -8.83
C THR A 43 0.67 9.42 -10.00
N HIS A 44 -0.11 9.56 -11.09
CA HIS A 44 -0.12 8.67 -12.27
C HIS A 44 -0.12 7.18 -11.89
N SER A 45 -1.00 6.81 -10.96
CA SER A 45 -0.98 5.50 -10.33
C SER A 45 -2.36 4.91 -10.20
N ASP A 46 -2.44 3.59 -10.22
CA ASP A 46 -3.62 2.86 -9.78
C ASP A 46 -3.78 2.87 -8.24
N TYR A 47 -2.68 3.00 -7.50
CA TYR A 47 -2.66 2.81 -6.05
C TYR A 47 -3.01 4.11 -5.32
N SER A 48 -4.10 4.08 -4.55
CA SER A 48 -4.54 5.23 -3.76
C SER A 48 -4.62 4.94 -2.26
N HIS A 49 -4.31 3.71 -1.85
CA HIS A 49 -4.09 3.36 -0.45
C HIS A 49 -3.05 2.27 -0.30
N THR A 50 -2.32 2.32 0.82
CA THR A 50 -1.28 1.36 1.16
C THR A 50 -1.23 1.11 2.66
N GLY A 51 -0.67 -0.03 3.05
CA GLY A 51 -0.36 -0.37 4.43
C GLY A 51 0.77 -1.40 4.49
N MET A 52 1.25 -1.65 5.71
CA MET A 52 2.32 -2.62 5.97
C MET A 52 1.76 -3.82 6.73
N LEU A 53 2.10 -5.02 6.30
CA LEU A 53 1.69 -6.23 6.98
C LEU A 53 2.46 -6.38 8.32
N VAL A 54 1.75 -6.79 9.36
CA VAL A 54 2.30 -7.16 10.66
C VAL A 54 1.65 -8.46 11.11
N MET A 55 2.48 -9.49 11.33
CA MET A 55 2.03 -10.75 11.90
C MET A 55 1.82 -10.59 13.40
N ARG A 56 0.58 -10.78 13.87
CA ARG A 56 0.21 -10.70 15.30
C ARG A 56 -0.37 -12.05 15.72
N ASN A 57 0.27 -12.73 16.67
CA ASN A 57 -0.13 -14.08 17.11
C ASN A 57 -0.37 -15.03 15.91
N LYS A 58 0.57 -15.05 14.96
CA LYS A 58 0.52 -15.81 13.69
C LYS A 58 -0.64 -15.45 12.75
N LYS A 59 -1.36 -14.35 12.99
CA LYS A 59 -2.44 -13.85 12.12
C LYS A 59 -2.00 -12.58 11.38
N PRO A 60 -2.34 -12.43 10.09
CA PRO A 60 -1.93 -11.28 9.29
C PRO A 60 -2.85 -10.07 9.52
N TYR A 61 -2.25 -8.92 9.85
CA TYR A 61 -2.93 -7.63 9.97
C TYR A 61 -2.22 -6.58 9.13
N ILE A 62 -2.98 -5.69 8.49
CA ILE A 62 -2.43 -4.51 7.84
C ILE A 62 -2.40 -3.37 8.85
N PHE A 63 -1.19 -2.87 9.10
CA PHE A 63 -0.94 -1.59 9.76
C PHE A 63 -1.13 -0.47 8.74
N GLU A 64 -2.08 0.42 8.99
CA GLU A 64 -2.49 1.46 8.04
C GLU A 64 -2.90 2.75 8.75
N ALA A 65 -2.77 3.88 8.04
CA ALA A 65 -3.30 5.18 8.46
C ALA A 65 -4.62 5.48 7.74
N VAL A 66 -5.73 5.37 8.46
CA VAL A 66 -7.09 5.66 7.94
C VAL A 66 -7.91 6.55 8.87
N GLY A 67 -7.30 7.07 9.94
CA GLY A 67 -7.98 7.86 10.97
C GLY A 67 -8.77 6.99 11.94
N PRO A 68 -8.12 6.39 12.96
CA PRO A 68 -6.70 6.53 13.31
C PRO A 68 -5.79 5.54 12.57
N VAL A 69 -4.48 5.64 12.82
CA VAL A 69 -3.50 4.59 12.53
C VAL A 69 -3.83 3.35 13.37
N LYS A 70 -4.02 2.21 12.71
CA LYS A 70 -4.53 0.99 13.35
C LYS A 70 -4.06 -0.28 12.65
N TYR A 71 -4.43 -1.42 13.24
CA TYR A 71 -4.33 -2.73 12.61
C TYR A 71 -5.68 -3.21 12.12
N THR A 72 -5.78 -3.59 10.85
CA THR A 72 -6.98 -4.17 10.24
C THR A 72 -6.69 -5.60 9.80
N PRO A 73 -7.55 -6.59 10.09
CA PRO A 73 -7.36 -7.95 9.59
C PRO A 73 -7.20 -7.98 8.07
N LEU A 74 -6.23 -8.75 7.54
CA LEU A 74 -5.90 -8.75 6.11
C LEU A 74 -7.11 -8.95 5.18
N LYS A 75 -7.97 -9.93 5.50
CA LYS A 75 -9.19 -10.21 4.72
C LYS A 75 -10.12 -9.00 4.64
N GLN A 76 -10.30 -8.29 5.77
CA GLN A 76 -11.13 -7.10 5.84
C GLN A 76 -10.51 -5.95 5.05
N TRP A 77 -9.19 -5.76 5.17
CA TRP A 77 -8.46 -4.74 4.43
C TRP A 77 -8.60 -4.91 2.92
N ILE A 78 -8.43 -6.13 2.41
CA ILE A 78 -8.61 -6.46 0.98
C ILE A 78 -10.06 -6.17 0.55
N ALA A 79 -11.05 -6.55 1.36
CA ALA A 79 -12.47 -6.33 1.05
C ALA A 79 -12.88 -4.84 0.97
N HIS A 80 -12.13 -3.94 1.61
CA HIS A 80 -12.35 -2.49 1.47
C HIS A 80 -11.86 -1.92 0.13
N GLY A 81 -10.88 -2.57 -0.50
CA GLY A 81 -10.34 -2.16 -1.80
C GLY A 81 -11.35 -2.36 -2.92
N GLU A 82 -11.31 -1.51 -3.94
CA GLU A 82 -12.18 -1.66 -5.11
C GLU A 82 -12.00 -3.04 -5.76
N LYS A 83 -13.12 -3.77 -5.92
CA LYS A 83 -13.16 -5.15 -6.46
C LYS A 83 -12.23 -6.15 -5.75
N GLY A 84 -11.78 -5.84 -4.53
CA GLY A 84 -10.83 -6.68 -3.79
C GLY A 84 -9.44 -6.76 -4.44
N LYS A 85 -9.11 -5.85 -5.36
CA LYS A 85 -7.81 -5.85 -6.03
C LYS A 85 -6.69 -5.47 -5.07
N TYR A 86 -5.58 -6.20 -5.12
CA TYR A 86 -4.39 -5.85 -4.36
C TYR A 86 -3.10 -6.35 -5.02
N VAL A 87 -2.00 -5.69 -4.67
CA VAL A 87 -0.64 -6.12 -5.00
C VAL A 87 0.23 -5.98 -3.77
N VAL A 88 1.18 -6.90 -3.60
CA VAL A 88 2.08 -6.94 -2.44
C VAL A 88 3.52 -6.86 -2.90
N ARG A 89 4.27 -5.95 -2.28
CA ARG A 89 5.69 -5.75 -2.47
C ARG A 89 6.44 -6.16 -1.20
N ARG A 90 7.61 -6.76 -1.36
CA ARG A 90 8.50 -7.19 -0.26
C ARG A 90 9.92 -6.80 -0.60
N VAL A 91 10.73 -6.49 0.42
CA VAL A 91 12.18 -6.34 0.25
C VAL A 91 12.75 -7.59 -0.40
N GLU A 92 13.50 -7.43 -1.48
CA GLU A 92 14.10 -8.54 -2.22
C GLU A 92 15.03 -9.36 -1.31
N GLY A 93 14.97 -10.70 -1.42
CA GLY A 93 15.64 -11.61 -0.48
C GLY A 93 14.90 -11.80 0.87
N GLY A 94 13.88 -10.99 1.15
CA GLY A 94 13.10 -11.05 2.39
C GLY A 94 13.77 -10.32 3.56
N LEU A 95 13.05 -10.24 4.68
CA LEU A 95 13.54 -9.62 5.92
C LEU A 95 13.84 -10.70 6.95
N SER A 96 14.95 -10.53 7.68
CA SER A 96 15.27 -11.37 8.83
C SER A 96 14.20 -11.22 9.93
N VAL A 97 14.10 -12.21 10.82
CA VAL A 97 13.16 -12.15 11.95
C VAL A 97 13.39 -10.92 12.82
N GLU A 98 14.65 -10.52 13.01
CA GLU A 98 15.01 -9.31 13.76
C GLU A 98 14.51 -8.03 13.05
N GLN A 99 14.69 -7.91 11.73
CA GLN A 99 14.20 -6.77 10.96
C GLN A 99 12.66 -6.68 11.00
N GLN A 100 11.98 -7.83 10.89
CA GLN A 100 10.52 -7.92 11.04
C GLN A 100 10.07 -7.44 12.43
N GLN A 101 10.78 -7.81 13.49
CA GLN A 101 10.48 -7.36 14.86
C GLN A 101 10.70 -5.84 15.02
N LYS A 102 11.79 -5.28 14.47
CA LYS A 102 12.05 -3.83 14.49
C LYS A 102 10.95 -3.03 13.80
N LEU A 103 10.45 -3.49 12.65
CA LEU A 103 9.30 -2.89 11.96
C LEU A 103 8.04 -2.95 12.82
N ALA A 104 7.70 -4.13 13.36
CA ALA A 104 6.52 -4.30 14.20
C ALA A 104 6.57 -3.46 15.48
N GLN A 105 7.74 -3.34 16.12
CA GLN A 105 7.95 -2.49 17.29
C GLN A 105 7.81 -1.01 16.93
N THR A 106 8.42 -0.59 15.83
CA THR A 106 8.35 0.80 15.37
C THR A 106 6.93 1.22 15.01
N ALA A 107 6.16 0.36 14.33
CA ALA A 107 4.77 0.61 13.97
C ALA A 107 3.90 0.97 15.18
N LYS A 108 4.16 0.38 16.36
CA LYS A 108 3.41 0.68 17.58
C LYS A 108 3.47 2.15 17.99
N ARG A 109 4.56 2.86 17.68
CA ARG A 109 4.76 4.28 18.03
C ARG A 109 3.78 5.22 17.32
N TYR A 110 3.20 4.76 16.21
CA TYR A 110 2.30 5.56 15.37
C TYR A 110 0.82 5.22 15.62
N LEU A 111 0.51 4.15 16.34
CA LEU A 111 -0.87 3.74 16.60
C LEU A 111 -1.66 4.85 17.29
N GLY A 112 -2.91 5.04 16.88
CA GLY A 112 -3.79 6.05 17.43
C GLY A 112 -3.64 7.44 16.81
N LYS A 113 -2.56 7.72 16.03
CA LYS A 113 -2.44 9.00 15.33
C LYS A 113 -3.61 9.21 14.36
N PRO A 114 -4.23 10.40 14.33
CA PRO A 114 -5.37 10.67 13.45
C PRO A 114 -4.93 10.74 11.98
N TYR A 115 -5.90 10.72 11.07
CA TYR A 115 -5.61 10.83 9.63
C TYR A 115 -5.08 12.23 9.30
N ASP A 116 -3.99 12.29 8.52
CA ASP A 116 -3.49 13.56 8.04
C ASP A 116 -4.20 14.00 6.77
N PHE A 117 -5.18 14.89 6.95
CA PHE A 117 -5.84 15.52 5.82
C PHE A 117 -4.97 16.57 5.13
N SER A 118 -3.86 17.03 5.72
CA SER A 118 -3.01 18.05 5.12
C SER A 118 -1.81 17.48 4.38
N PHE A 119 -1.61 16.16 4.37
CA PHE A 119 -0.44 15.51 3.78
C PHE A 119 0.89 16.16 4.22
N SER A 120 0.95 16.60 5.48
CA SER A 120 2.11 17.21 6.09
C SER A 120 3.17 16.15 6.40
N TRP A 121 4.44 16.56 6.39
CA TRP A 121 5.55 15.69 6.79
C TRP A 121 5.81 15.65 8.30
N SER A 122 5.06 16.44 9.10
CA SER A 122 5.11 16.37 10.57
C SER A 122 4.63 15.02 11.11
N ASP A 123 4.89 14.71 12.38
CA ASP A 123 4.46 13.45 13.00
C ASP A 123 3.10 13.55 13.71
N ASP A 124 2.44 14.71 13.73
CA ASP A 124 1.22 14.94 14.52
C ASP A 124 0.05 14.06 14.08
N ARG A 125 -0.04 13.84 12.76
CA ARG A 125 -1.06 13.03 12.08
C ARG A 125 -0.36 12.14 11.06
N GLN A 126 -1.06 11.17 10.48
CA GLN A 126 -0.46 10.27 9.49
C GLN A 126 -1.36 10.04 8.28
N TYR A 127 -0.78 10.04 7.08
CA TYR A 127 -1.40 9.46 5.88
C TYR A 127 -0.75 8.11 5.50
N CYS A 128 -1.37 7.40 4.55
CA CYS A 128 -1.13 5.97 4.35
C CYS A 128 0.31 5.61 3.95
N SER A 129 0.85 6.25 2.93
CA SER A 129 2.22 6.00 2.45
C SER A 129 3.26 6.59 3.40
N GLU A 130 2.97 7.72 4.05
CA GLU A 130 3.83 8.34 5.06
C GLU A 130 4.17 7.39 6.20
N VAL A 131 3.15 6.79 6.82
CA VAL A 131 3.37 5.95 8.00
C VAL A 131 4.16 4.69 7.65
N VAL A 132 3.94 4.12 6.44
CA VAL A 132 4.74 2.99 5.95
C VAL A 132 6.19 3.41 5.75
N TRP A 133 6.42 4.53 5.08
CA TRP A 133 7.76 5.07 4.81
C TRP A 133 8.51 5.38 6.10
N LYS A 134 7.88 6.11 7.03
CA LYS A 134 8.47 6.48 8.33
C LYS A 134 8.77 5.27 9.19
N VAL A 135 7.92 4.24 9.17
CA VAL A 135 8.20 2.99 9.91
C VAL A 135 9.44 2.29 9.37
N TYR A 136 9.57 2.15 8.04
CA TYR A 136 10.75 1.54 7.42
C TYR A 136 12.03 2.34 7.69
N GLN A 137 11.96 3.66 7.51
CA GLN A 137 13.10 4.54 7.77
C GLN A 137 13.55 4.45 9.23
N ASN A 138 12.63 4.54 10.19
CA ASN A 138 12.97 4.59 11.60
C ASN A 138 13.30 3.22 12.22
N ALA A 139 12.87 2.12 11.60
CA ALA A 139 13.18 0.78 12.08
C ALA A 139 14.48 0.22 11.48
N LEU A 140 14.69 0.46 10.18
CA LEU A 140 15.72 -0.22 9.38
C LEU A 140 16.67 0.75 8.68
N GLY A 141 16.47 2.06 8.76
CA GLY A 141 17.24 3.05 7.99
C GLY A 141 16.97 2.99 6.48
N MET A 142 15.86 2.37 6.06
CA MET A 142 15.53 2.16 4.66
C MET A 142 14.57 3.23 4.15
N ARG A 143 15.00 3.98 3.12
CA ARG A 143 14.14 4.87 2.35
C ARG A 143 13.39 4.07 1.29
N VAL A 144 12.19 3.59 1.63
CA VAL A 144 11.32 2.81 0.73
C VAL A 144 10.45 3.74 -0.12
N GLY A 145 11.08 4.40 -1.08
CA GLY A 145 10.42 5.31 -2.02
C GLY A 145 10.94 6.74 -1.93
N GLU A 146 10.95 7.41 -3.08
CA GLU A 146 11.42 8.78 -3.19
C GLU A 146 10.41 9.78 -2.62
N GLN A 147 10.96 10.86 -2.09
CA GLN A 147 10.18 12.00 -1.59
C GLN A 147 10.26 13.12 -2.62
N GLN A 148 9.15 13.79 -2.85
CA GLN A 148 9.08 14.93 -3.75
C GLN A 148 8.17 16.00 -3.18
N LYS A 149 8.21 17.22 -3.72
CA LYS A 149 7.35 18.32 -3.29
C LYS A 149 5.93 18.14 -3.82
N LEU A 150 4.93 18.65 -3.09
CA LEU A 150 3.53 18.59 -3.53
C LEU A 150 3.34 19.18 -4.94
N LYS A 151 4.04 20.27 -5.26
CA LYS A 151 4.00 20.92 -6.59
C LYS A 151 4.56 20.08 -7.73
N GLU A 152 5.32 19.03 -7.44
CA GLU A 152 5.97 18.17 -8.44
C GLU A 152 5.06 17.01 -8.87
N PHE A 153 3.90 16.83 -8.21
CA PHE A 153 2.84 15.93 -8.69
C PHE A 153 2.03 16.57 -9.82
N ASP A 154 1.26 15.76 -10.55
CA ASP A 154 0.37 16.27 -11.59
C ASP A 154 -0.89 16.91 -10.98
N LEU A 155 -0.80 18.21 -10.74
CA LEU A 155 -1.91 18.98 -10.21
C LEU A 155 -2.80 19.57 -11.32
N SER A 156 -2.57 19.26 -12.60
CA SER A 156 -3.24 19.94 -13.72
C SER A 156 -4.73 19.57 -13.87
N ASN A 157 -5.10 18.37 -13.44
CA ASN A 157 -6.45 17.86 -13.62
C ASN A 157 -7.48 18.65 -12.77
N PRO A 158 -8.63 19.09 -13.34
CA PRO A 158 -9.64 19.84 -12.58
C PRO A 158 -10.17 19.12 -11.35
N LEU A 159 -10.26 17.78 -11.36
CA LEU A 159 -10.68 16.99 -10.21
C LEU A 159 -9.65 17.08 -9.08
N VAL A 160 -8.36 17.06 -9.41
CA VAL A 160 -7.27 17.23 -8.45
C VAL A 160 -7.31 18.63 -7.84
N GLN A 161 -7.43 19.66 -8.68
CA GLN A 161 -7.56 21.05 -8.22
C GLN A 161 -8.78 21.26 -7.32
N ALA A 162 -9.93 20.68 -7.67
CA ALA A 162 -11.14 20.74 -6.85
C ALA A 162 -10.91 20.11 -5.46
N LYS A 163 -10.25 18.94 -5.41
CA LYS A 163 -9.93 18.28 -4.13
C LYS A 163 -8.87 19.00 -3.31
N LEU A 164 -7.88 19.64 -3.94
CA LEU A 164 -6.94 20.50 -3.24
C LEU A 164 -7.65 21.72 -2.64
N LYS A 165 -8.53 22.37 -3.40
CA LYS A 165 -9.32 23.51 -2.92
C LYS A 165 -10.28 23.13 -1.79
N GLU A 166 -10.95 21.99 -1.89
CA GLU A 166 -11.82 21.45 -0.82
C GLU A 166 -11.07 21.28 0.51
N ARG A 167 -9.79 20.90 0.43
CA ARG A 167 -8.96 20.53 1.57
C ARG A 167 -8.16 21.69 2.17
N TYR A 168 -7.59 22.54 1.32
CA TYR A 168 -6.65 23.59 1.69
C TYR A 168 -7.17 25.01 1.44
N GLY A 169 -8.32 25.14 0.78
CA GLY A 169 -8.81 26.44 0.31
C GLY A 169 -7.79 27.07 -0.64
N LYS A 170 -7.27 28.25 -0.26
CA LYS A 170 -6.25 28.99 -1.02
C LYS A 170 -4.80 28.64 -0.61
N ASN A 171 -4.60 27.99 0.53
CA ASN A 171 -3.29 27.80 1.14
C ASN A 171 -2.76 26.40 0.86
N ILE A 172 -2.60 26.06 -0.42
CA ILE A 172 -2.06 24.76 -0.84
C ILE A 172 -0.57 24.73 -0.49
N PRO A 173 -0.09 23.74 0.31
CA PRO A 173 1.30 23.70 0.76
C PRO A 173 2.19 23.09 -0.34
N LEU A 174 2.42 23.85 -1.42
CA LEU A 174 3.13 23.40 -2.61
C LEU A 174 4.57 22.91 -2.34
N GLU A 175 5.20 23.42 -1.29
CA GLU A 175 6.56 23.05 -0.86
C GLU A 175 6.58 21.92 0.18
N GLU A 176 5.44 21.32 0.52
CA GLU A 176 5.37 20.19 1.45
C GLU A 176 6.08 18.99 0.86
N THR A 177 6.88 18.29 1.67
CA THR A 177 7.48 17.02 1.28
C THR A 177 6.45 15.91 1.40
N VAL A 178 6.26 15.15 0.33
CA VAL A 178 5.23 14.10 0.25
C VAL A 178 5.86 12.81 -0.28
N VAL A 179 5.33 11.67 0.18
CA VAL A 179 5.60 10.34 -0.41
C VAL A 179 4.30 9.72 -0.89
N SER A 180 4.21 9.35 -2.17
CA SER A 180 2.98 8.74 -2.71
C SER A 180 2.98 7.22 -2.53
N PRO A 181 1.81 6.55 -2.58
CA PRO A 181 1.76 5.08 -2.66
C PRO A 181 2.58 4.53 -3.83
N GLN A 182 2.55 5.21 -4.99
CA GLN A 182 3.34 4.83 -6.16
C GLN A 182 4.85 4.90 -5.89
N ALA A 183 5.33 5.97 -5.26
CA ALA A 183 6.74 6.11 -4.91
C ALA A 183 7.22 4.98 -3.99
N VAL A 184 6.38 4.56 -3.03
CA VAL A 184 6.70 3.39 -2.18
C VAL A 184 6.70 2.11 -3.01
N PHE A 185 5.75 1.92 -3.94
CA PHE A 185 5.67 0.74 -4.79
C PHE A 185 6.93 0.55 -5.68
N ASP A 186 7.44 1.66 -6.22
CA ASP A 186 8.58 1.74 -7.12
C ASP A 186 9.94 1.72 -6.40
N ALA A 187 9.95 1.65 -5.07
CA ALA A 187 11.18 1.62 -4.30
C ALA A 187 12.11 0.47 -4.78
N PRO A 188 13.40 0.75 -5.03
CA PRO A 188 14.30 -0.18 -5.73
C PRO A 188 14.59 -1.45 -4.96
N GLN A 189 14.37 -1.45 -3.64
CA GLN A 189 14.59 -2.60 -2.77
C GLN A 189 13.47 -3.64 -2.89
N LEU A 190 12.36 -3.34 -3.57
CA LEU A 190 11.14 -4.13 -3.51
C LEU A 190 10.94 -5.03 -4.74
N THR A 191 10.42 -6.24 -4.50
CA THR A 191 9.93 -7.18 -5.50
C THR A 191 8.48 -7.57 -5.22
N THR A 192 7.73 -7.99 -6.24
CA THR A 192 6.31 -8.35 -6.12
C THR A 192 6.18 -9.80 -5.65
N VAL A 193 5.48 -10.04 -4.55
CA VAL A 193 5.29 -11.39 -3.97
C VAL A 193 3.83 -11.88 -3.99
N ALA A 194 2.89 -10.99 -4.33
CA ALA A 194 1.50 -11.36 -4.58
C ALA A 194 0.84 -10.31 -5.49
N LYS A 195 -0.09 -10.74 -6.34
CA LYS A 195 -0.87 -9.83 -7.19
C LYS A 195 -2.22 -10.46 -7.52
N GLU A 196 -3.28 -9.89 -6.99
CA GLU A 196 -4.66 -10.15 -7.39
C GLU A 196 -5.19 -8.87 -8.05
N TRP A 197 -4.74 -8.65 -9.29
CA TRP A 197 -5.03 -7.43 -10.04
C TRP A 197 -5.27 -7.75 -11.52
N PRO A 198 -6.46 -8.27 -11.87
CA PRO A 198 -6.80 -8.53 -13.26
C PRO A 198 -6.74 -7.21 -14.03
N LEU A 199 -5.90 -7.18 -15.06
CA LEU A 199 -5.79 -6.05 -16.01
C LEU A 199 -6.90 -6.08 -17.07
N PHE A 200 -7.73 -7.11 -17.06
CA PHE A 200 -8.88 -7.25 -17.95
C PHE A 200 -10.15 -7.05 -17.13
N SER A 201 -10.88 -5.98 -17.41
CA SER A 201 -12.31 -5.88 -17.11
C SER A 201 -13.03 -5.83 -18.45
N TRP A 202 -13.82 -6.86 -18.74
CA TRP A 202 -14.78 -6.87 -19.85
C TRP A 202 -15.69 -5.65 -19.79
#